data_AF-A0A1G0GXL2-F1
#
_entry.id   AF-A0A1G0GXL2-F1
#
_cell.length_a   1.000
_cell.length_b   1.000
_cell.length_c   1.000
_cell.angle_alpha   90.00
_cell.angle_beta   90.00
_cell.angle_gamma   90.00
#
_symmetry.space_group_name_H-M   'P 1'
#
loop_
_entity.id
_entity.type
_entity.pdbx_description
1 polymer ?
#
loop_
_entity_poly.entity_id
_entity_poly.type
_entity_poly.pdbx_seq_one_letter_code
_entity_poly.pdbx_strand_id
1 'polypeptide(L)'
;MARTVNDQGELPLSLCLNDKTDDDPLDYKTCKASAIDSPFPQIYSLLLPLTCANPLPLLLTQPIEFSTLLETYKPTTDGPLYQHLKIGCEAANFARNILTKSCTHPDSNLRPWSYVKEDSKLLNNARFNFWVEEGIKQETYTSLPAQTRRMMAYKNIGIGDCREHSDIVFYYLTEKKQTVQCDWLGSSNGDHAFILIGRDPASDPTKPATWGKNAVICDAWAGIISPADQQHILTYKEFWSPEEMRVYSSLPIYNANYHQFELFESAPTPTNTTAVNVEVSGMGLFPPALNDKKIEISLPQQVVNKLQ
;
A
#
# COMPACT_ATOMS: atom_id res chain seq x y z
N MET A 1 -15.11 26.62 -24.34
CA MET A 1 -14.00 25.69 -24.06
C MET A 1 -14.61 24.39 -23.59
N ALA A 2 -14.24 23.24 -24.16
CA ALA A 2 -14.66 21.96 -23.62
C ALA A 2 -14.12 21.84 -22.19
N ARG A 3 -14.99 21.57 -21.21
CA ARG A 3 -14.56 21.34 -19.83
C ARG A 3 -13.71 20.06 -19.81
N THR A 4 -12.49 20.15 -19.30
CA THR A 4 -11.57 19.01 -19.15
C THR A 4 -11.78 18.24 -17.86
N VAL A 5 -12.71 18.70 -16.99
CA VAL A 5 -13.08 18.09 -15.70
C VAL A 5 -14.57 18.34 -15.36
N ASN A 6 -15.16 17.56 -14.44
CA ASN A 6 -16.49 17.87 -13.87
C ASN A 6 -16.42 18.99 -12.79
N ASP A 7 -17.55 19.31 -12.16
CA ASP A 7 -17.64 20.38 -11.14
C ASP A 7 -16.83 20.05 -9.86
N GLN A 8 -16.47 18.78 -9.67
CA GLN A 8 -15.63 18.25 -8.60
C GLN A 8 -14.16 18.14 -9.00
N GLY A 9 -13.80 18.48 -10.24
CA GLY A 9 -12.44 18.40 -10.75
C GLY A 9 -12.04 17.03 -11.32
N GLU A 10 -12.96 16.06 -11.45
CA GLU A 10 -12.67 14.72 -12.00
C GLU A 10 -12.39 14.76 -13.49
N LEU A 11 -11.35 14.05 -13.92
CA LEU A 11 -11.02 13.89 -15.33
C LEU A 11 -12.03 12.97 -16.04
N PRO A 12 -12.30 13.16 -17.34
CA PRO A 12 -13.22 12.32 -18.11
C PRO A 12 -12.93 10.82 -18.01
N LEU A 13 -11.64 10.44 -17.97
CA LEU A 13 -11.25 9.05 -17.75
C LEU A 13 -11.64 8.57 -16.34
N SER A 14 -11.39 9.37 -15.31
CA SER A 14 -11.74 9.07 -13.92
C SER A 14 -13.25 8.93 -13.69
N LEU A 15 -14.09 9.54 -14.54
CA LEU A 15 -15.55 9.39 -14.53
C LEU A 15 -16.05 8.09 -15.18
N CYS A 16 -15.23 7.50 -16.06
CA CYS A 16 -15.53 6.22 -16.69
C CYS A 16 -14.99 5.03 -15.88
N LEU A 17 -14.17 5.31 -14.85
CA LEU A 17 -13.57 4.36 -13.95
C LEU A 17 -14.28 4.45 -12.59
N ASN A 18 -14.59 3.31 -11.99
CA ASN A 18 -15.23 3.28 -10.69
C ASN A 18 -14.17 3.37 -9.59
N ASP A 19 -14.48 4.11 -8.53
CA ASP A 19 -13.77 3.96 -7.27
C ASP A 19 -14.09 2.57 -6.72
N LYS A 20 -13.13 1.95 -6.02
CA LYS A 20 -13.35 0.68 -5.35
C LYS A 20 -14.33 0.91 -4.21
N THR A 21 -15.63 0.74 -4.45
CA THR A 21 -16.60 0.69 -3.38
C THR A 21 -16.36 -0.61 -2.62
N ASP A 22 -16.24 -0.55 -1.29
CA ASP A 22 -16.09 -1.70 -0.39
C ASP A 22 -17.23 -2.76 -0.50
N ASP A 23 -18.22 -2.50 -1.35
CA ASP A 23 -19.27 -3.42 -1.70
C ASP A 23 -18.75 -4.47 -2.70
N ASP A 24 -18.91 -5.74 -2.30
CA ASP A 24 -18.61 -6.98 -3.02
C ASP A 24 -18.34 -6.79 -4.53
N PRO A 25 -17.13 -7.13 -5.05
CA PRO A 25 -16.87 -7.12 -6.49
C PRO A 25 -17.81 -8.05 -7.31
N LEU A 26 -18.66 -8.84 -6.65
CA LEU A 26 -19.73 -9.64 -7.24
C LEU A 26 -21.12 -8.97 -7.24
N ASP A 27 -21.31 -7.80 -6.61
CA ASP A 27 -22.58 -7.05 -6.64
C ASP A 27 -22.63 -5.98 -7.75
N TYR A 28 -21.97 -6.24 -8.87
CA TYR A 28 -22.20 -5.53 -10.14
C TYR A 28 -23.60 -5.79 -10.74
N LYS A 29 -24.48 -6.53 -10.03
CA LYS A 29 -25.86 -6.79 -10.46
C LYS A 29 -26.72 -5.53 -10.47
N THR A 30 -26.42 -4.54 -9.63
CA THR A 30 -27.08 -3.23 -9.66
C THR A 30 -26.59 -2.36 -10.84
N CYS A 31 -25.32 -2.48 -11.24
CA CYS A 31 -24.78 -1.83 -12.45
C CYS A 31 -25.25 -2.47 -13.77
N LYS A 32 -25.70 -3.74 -13.76
CA LYS A 32 -26.22 -4.43 -14.95
C LYS A 32 -27.48 -3.80 -15.54
N ALA A 33 -28.29 -3.10 -14.75
CA ALA A 33 -29.57 -2.59 -15.21
C ALA A 33 -29.48 -1.30 -16.05
N SER A 34 -28.38 -0.54 -15.96
CA SER A 34 -28.18 0.72 -16.69
C SER A 34 -27.11 0.66 -17.80
N ALA A 35 -26.27 -0.38 -17.82
CA ALA A 35 -25.15 -0.48 -18.75
C ALA A 35 -25.49 -1.06 -20.14
N ILE A 36 -26.63 -1.76 -20.29
CA ILE A 36 -26.99 -2.47 -21.53
C ILE A 36 -27.51 -1.52 -22.63
N ASP A 37 -28.08 -0.36 -22.26
CA ASP A 37 -28.62 0.63 -23.21
C ASP A 37 -27.73 1.88 -23.39
N SER A 38 -26.50 1.85 -22.85
CA SER A 38 -25.59 3.00 -22.89
C SER A 38 -24.56 2.87 -24.02
N PRO A 39 -24.07 3.98 -24.63
CA PRO A 39 -22.95 3.98 -25.57
C PRO A 39 -21.61 3.49 -24.98
N PHE A 40 -21.62 3.06 -23.72
CA PHE A 40 -20.50 2.53 -22.96
C PHE A 40 -19.62 1.49 -23.68
N PRO A 41 -20.12 0.51 -24.47
CA PRO A 41 -19.27 -0.48 -25.15
C PRO A 41 -18.19 0.13 -26.06
N GLN A 42 -18.51 1.22 -26.77
CA GLN A 42 -17.56 1.87 -27.69
C GLN A 42 -16.50 2.66 -26.91
N ILE A 43 -16.89 3.30 -25.81
CA ILE A 43 -15.96 3.96 -24.89
C ILE A 43 -15.06 2.92 -24.23
N TYR A 44 -15.60 1.75 -23.86
CA TYR A 44 -14.84 0.67 -23.24
C TYR A 44 -13.72 0.12 -24.12
N SER A 45 -14.00 -0.16 -25.40
CA SER A 45 -12.96 -0.60 -26.34
C SER A 45 -11.86 0.46 -26.55
N LEU A 46 -12.19 1.75 -26.40
CA LEU A 46 -11.22 2.85 -26.47
C LEU A 46 -10.36 2.99 -25.21
N LEU A 47 -10.93 2.68 -24.04
CA LEU A 47 -10.24 2.80 -22.74
C LEU A 47 -9.41 1.56 -22.40
N LEU A 48 -9.81 0.37 -22.87
CA LEU A 48 -9.14 -0.89 -22.55
C LEU A 48 -7.62 -0.88 -22.83
N PRO A 49 -7.11 -0.35 -23.95
CA PRO A 49 -5.67 -0.25 -24.17
C PRO A 49 -4.96 0.66 -23.15
N LEU A 50 -5.64 1.71 -22.67
CA LEU A 50 -5.10 2.65 -21.68
C LEU A 50 -5.07 2.05 -20.27
N THR A 51 -6.03 1.17 -19.94
CA THR A 51 -6.08 0.46 -18.65
C THR A 51 -5.20 -0.80 -18.63
N CYS A 52 -5.02 -1.46 -19.78
CA CYS A 52 -4.21 -2.67 -19.91
C CYS A 52 -2.72 -2.40 -20.12
N ALA A 53 -2.34 -1.23 -20.63
CA ALA A 53 -0.95 -0.81 -20.66
C ALA A 53 -0.49 -0.64 -19.21
N ASN A 54 0.28 -1.60 -18.69
CA ASN A 54 0.86 -1.49 -17.34
C ASN A 54 1.68 -0.19 -17.28
N PRO A 55 1.22 0.85 -16.57
CA PRO A 55 1.91 2.14 -16.58
C PRO A 55 3.10 2.13 -15.62
N LEU A 56 3.30 1.03 -14.89
CA LEU A 56 4.30 0.95 -13.84
C LEU A 56 5.69 0.63 -14.39
N PRO A 57 6.74 1.21 -13.76
CA PRO A 57 8.11 1.02 -14.20
C PRO A 57 8.61 -0.41 -13.96
N LEU A 58 7.97 -1.16 -13.06
CA LEU A 58 8.40 -2.49 -12.61
C LEU A 58 7.20 -3.41 -12.42
N LEU A 59 7.36 -4.68 -12.79
CA LEU A 59 6.46 -5.76 -12.36
C LEU A 59 6.58 -5.93 -10.85
N LEU A 60 5.51 -6.35 -10.17
CA LEU A 60 5.45 -6.51 -8.70
C LEU A 60 6.59 -7.37 -8.13
N THR A 61 7.05 -8.37 -8.89
CA THR A 61 8.11 -9.29 -8.49
C THR A 61 9.53 -8.77 -8.73
N GLN A 62 9.67 -7.64 -9.44
CA GLN A 62 10.98 -7.04 -9.69
C GLN A 62 11.39 -6.16 -8.51
N PRO A 63 12.65 -6.27 -8.03
CA PRO A 63 13.17 -5.38 -7.01
C PRO A 63 13.37 -3.97 -7.57
N ILE A 64 13.26 -2.98 -6.70
CA ILE A 64 13.64 -1.59 -6.97
C ILE A 64 15.16 -1.49 -6.78
N GLU A 65 15.87 -1.09 -7.81
CA GLU A 65 17.32 -0.91 -7.75
C GLU A 65 17.69 0.50 -7.26
N PHE A 66 18.42 0.58 -6.14
CA PHE A 66 18.78 1.87 -5.55
C PHE A 66 19.66 2.73 -6.48
N SER A 67 20.50 2.10 -7.31
CA SER A 67 21.31 2.80 -8.31
C SER A 67 20.47 3.60 -9.29
N THR A 68 19.33 3.05 -9.73
CA THR A 68 18.40 3.73 -10.64
C THR A 68 17.81 4.99 -9.98
N LEU A 69 17.52 4.94 -8.67
CA LEU A 69 17.04 6.12 -7.93
C LEU A 69 18.11 7.21 -7.83
N LEU A 70 19.37 6.82 -7.64
CA LEU A 70 20.50 7.77 -7.60
C LEU A 70 20.74 8.44 -8.96
N GLU A 71 20.65 7.67 -10.05
CA GLU A 71 20.77 8.20 -11.41
C GLU A 71 19.64 9.18 -11.75
N THR A 72 18.42 8.85 -11.32
CA THR A 72 17.20 9.62 -11.60
C THR A 72 17.15 10.93 -10.81
N TYR A 73 17.27 10.86 -9.48
CA TYR A 73 17.03 12.01 -8.62
C TYR A 73 18.30 12.78 -8.22
N LYS A 74 19.47 12.17 -8.41
CA LYS A 74 20.79 12.78 -8.14
C LYS A 74 20.85 13.49 -6.78
N PRO A 75 20.43 12.84 -5.67
CA PRO A 75 20.49 13.45 -4.35
C PRO A 75 21.94 13.71 -3.95
N THR A 76 22.18 14.75 -3.14
CA THR A 76 23.50 14.93 -2.50
C THR A 76 23.84 13.69 -1.67
N THR A 77 25.03 13.13 -1.90
CA THR A 77 25.54 11.97 -1.15
C THR A 77 25.44 12.23 0.35
N ASP A 78 24.94 11.25 1.09
CA ASP A 78 24.71 11.28 2.54
C ASP A 78 23.76 12.37 3.06
N GLY A 79 23.10 13.13 2.19
CA GLY A 79 22.05 14.07 2.56
C GLY A 79 20.75 13.38 3.02
N PRO A 80 19.80 14.11 3.64
CA PRO A 80 18.54 13.53 4.13
C PRO A 80 17.75 12.81 3.03
N LEU A 81 17.60 13.42 1.86
CA LEU A 81 16.91 12.80 0.73
C LEU A 81 17.58 11.49 0.28
N TYR A 82 18.91 11.42 0.27
CA TYR A 82 19.64 10.18 -0.04
C TYR A 82 19.30 9.07 0.96
N GLN A 83 19.31 9.38 2.26
CA GLN A 83 18.99 8.40 3.31
C GLN A 83 17.53 7.95 3.23
N HIS A 84 16.60 8.88 2.98
CA HIS A 84 15.17 8.57 2.86
C HIS A 84 14.87 7.71 1.61
N LEU A 85 15.51 7.99 0.47
CA LEU A 85 15.40 7.14 -0.72
C LEU A 85 15.98 5.74 -0.47
N LYS A 86 17.13 5.66 0.22
CA LYS A 86 17.77 4.39 0.54
C LYS A 86 16.88 3.52 1.43
N ILE A 87 16.38 4.08 2.53
CA ILE A 87 15.54 3.32 3.46
C ILE A 87 14.19 2.97 2.86
N GLY A 88 13.59 3.86 2.04
CA GLY A 88 12.37 3.56 1.29
C GLY A 88 12.58 2.40 0.31
N CYS A 89 13.69 2.39 -0.42
CA CYS A 89 14.06 1.29 -1.31
C CYS A 89 14.24 -0.04 -0.57
N GLU A 90 14.95 -0.03 0.56
CA GLU A 90 15.13 -1.23 1.41
C GLU A 90 13.78 -1.75 1.94
N ALA A 91 12.92 -0.86 2.44
CA ALA A 91 11.62 -1.21 3.00
C ALA A 91 10.64 -1.73 1.95
N ALA A 92 10.59 -1.10 0.77
CA ALA A 92 9.75 -1.55 -0.33
C ALA A 92 10.19 -2.92 -0.86
N ASN A 93 11.49 -3.15 -1.05
CA ASN A 93 11.99 -4.46 -1.44
C ASN A 93 11.73 -5.52 -0.36
N PHE A 94 11.77 -5.16 0.92
CA PHE A 94 11.36 -6.06 1.99
C PHE A 94 9.89 -6.49 1.85
N ALA A 95 8.98 -5.55 1.58
CA ALA A 95 7.57 -5.87 1.35
C ALA A 95 7.35 -6.72 0.09
N ARG A 96 7.95 -6.36 -1.03
CA ARG A 96 7.82 -7.06 -2.33
C ARG A 96 8.41 -8.48 -2.31
N ASN A 97 9.39 -8.74 -1.45
CA ASN A 97 9.91 -10.09 -1.21
C ASN A 97 8.95 -10.99 -0.41
N ILE A 98 8.02 -10.40 0.33
CA ILE A 98 7.00 -11.13 1.10
C ILE A 98 5.72 -11.28 0.27
N LEU A 99 5.28 -10.18 -0.36
CA LEU A 99 4.05 -10.10 -1.14
C LEU A 99 4.42 -10.10 -2.63
N THR A 100 4.35 -11.27 -3.24
CA THR A 100 4.76 -11.46 -4.65
C THR A 100 3.58 -11.50 -5.61
N LYS A 101 2.36 -11.37 -5.08
CA LYS A 101 1.10 -11.37 -5.82
C LYS A 101 0.18 -10.28 -5.29
N SER A 102 -0.69 -9.79 -6.16
CA SER A 102 -1.76 -8.85 -5.83
C SER A 102 -2.95 -9.08 -6.76
N CYS A 103 -4.16 -8.92 -6.23
CA CYS A 103 -5.36 -8.96 -7.07
C CYS A 103 -5.70 -7.61 -7.70
N THR A 104 -5.15 -6.50 -7.18
CA THR A 104 -5.40 -5.15 -7.68
C THR A 104 -4.21 -4.52 -8.41
N HIS A 105 -3.01 -5.09 -8.34
CA HIS A 105 -1.87 -4.56 -9.09
C HIS A 105 -2.11 -4.65 -10.61
N PRO A 106 -1.71 -3.67 -11.44
CA PRO A 106 -1.88 -3.74 -12.90
C PRO A 106 -1.35 -5.01 -13.56
N ASP A 107 -0.31 -5.66 -13.00
CA ASP A 107 0.16 -6.99 -13.42
C ASP A 107 -0.96 -8.06 -13.40
N SER A 108 -1.99 -7.90 -12.56
CA SER A 108 -3.16 -8.78 -12.51
C SER A 108 -3.97 -8.74 -13.80
N ASN A 109 -3.92 -7.61 -14.54
CA ASN A 109 -4.60 -7.46 -15.83
C ASN A 109 -4.10 -8.49 -16.85
N LEU A 110 -2.82 -8.89 -16.75
CA LEU A 110 -2.15 -9.85 -17.63
C LEU A 110 -2.48 -11.32 -17.30
N ARG A 111 -3.20 -11.58 -16.19
CA ARG A 111 -3.52 -12.93 -15.72
C ARG A 111 -4.96 -13.31 -16.04
N PRO A 112 -5.29 -14.61 -16.18
CA PRO A 112 -6.68 -15.02 -16.35
C PRO A 112 -7.51 -14.65 -15.10
N TRP A 113 -8.72 -14.13 -15.33
CA TRP A 113 -9.58 -13.59 -14.28
C TRP A 113 -9.91 -14.58 -13.16
N SER A 114 -9.92 -15.89 -13.44
CA SER A 114 -10.10 -16.94 -12.42
C SER A 114 -9.03 -16.88 -11.33
N TYR A 115 -7.76 -16.67 -11.70
CA TYR A 115 -6.65 -16.57 -10.74
C TYR A 115 -6.74 -15.29 -9.91
N VAL A 116 -7.12 -14.16 -10.54
CA VAL A 116 -7.28 -12.89 -9.82
C VAL A 116 -8.40 -12.99 -8.77
N LYS A 117 -9.52 -13.65 -9.11
CA LYS A 117 -10.61 -13.92 -8.16
C LYS A 117 -10.18 -14.84 -7.02
N GLU A 118 -9.35 -15.85 -7.30
CA GLU A 118 -8.84 -16.74 -6.27
C GLU A 118 -7.90 -16.01 -5.30
N ASP A 119 -6.96 -15.22 -5.82
CA ASP A 119 -6.07 -14.37 -5.01
C ASP A 119 -6.88 -13.40 -4.14
N SER A 120 -7.90 -12.75 -4.72
CA SER A 120 -8.80 -11.83 -3.99
C SER A 120 -9.54 -12.53 -2.85
N LYS A 121 -10.06 -13.74 -3.08
CA LYS A 121 -10.71 -14.55 -2.04
C LYS A 121 -9.74 -14.92 -0.93
N LEU A 122 -8.53 -15.36 -1.26
CA LEU A 122 -7.51 -15.72 -0.28
C LEU A 122 -7.11 -14.51 0.57
N LEU A 123 -6.90 -13.35 -0.06
CA LEU A 123 -6.58 -12.11 0.63
C LEU A 123 -7.71 -11.65 1.56
N ASN A 124 -8.96 -11.65 1.09
CA ASN A 124 -10.11 -11.27 1.90
C ASN A 124 -10.35 -12.25 3.05
N ASN A 125 -10.13 -13.55 2.85
CA ASN A 125 -10.17 -14.53 3.94
C ASN A 125 -9.07 -14.29 4.96
N ALA A 126 -7.84 -13.94 4.55
CA ALA A 126 -6.76 -13.61 5.48
C ALA A 126 -7.07 -12.34 6.27
N ARG A 127 -7.61 -11.30 5.63
CA ARG A 127 -8.13 -10.10 6.29
C ARG A 127 -9.20 -10.48 7.31
N PHE A 128 -10.26 -11.18 6.89
CA PHE A 128 -11.37 -11.58 7.76
C PHE A 128 -10.91 -12.41 8.95
N ASN A 129 -10.06 -13.41 8.72
CA ASN A 129 -9.50 -14.24 9.80
C ASN A 129 -8.72 -13.40 10.81
N PHE A 130 -7.90 -12.45 10.35
CA PHE A 130 -7.24 -11.50 11.24
C PHE A 130 -8.25 -10.72 12.08
N TRP A 131 -9.28 -10.11 11.47
CA TRP A 131 -10.32 -9.37 12.20
C TRP A 131 -11.06 -10.23 13.23
N VAL A 132 -11.39 -11.47 12.87
CA VAL A 132 -12.02 -12.44 13.77
C VAL A 132 -11.08 -12.81 14.91
N GLU A 133 -9.80 -13.03 14.65
CA GLU A 133 -8.81 -13.31 15.70
C GLU A 133 -8.62 -12.12 16.65
N GLU A 134 -8.56 -10.89 16.15
CA GLU A 134 -8.52 -9.67 16.97
C GLU A 134 -9.78 -9.52 17.84
N GLY A 135 -10.96 -9.79 17.26
CA GLY A 135 -12.25 -9.61 17.94
C GLY A 135 -12.57 -10.72 18.94
N ILE A 136 -12.25 -11.97 18.65
CA ILE A 136 -12.54 -13.13 19.51
C ILE A 136 -11.49 -13.31 20.61
N LYS A 137 -10.22 -12.98 20.36
CA LYS A 137 -9.10 -13.36 21.25
C LYS A 137 -8.54 -12.22 22.10
N GLN A 138 -9.31 -11.15 22.36
CA GLN A 138 -8.91 -10.09 23.31
C GLN A 138 -8.49 -10.64 24.68
N GLU A 139 -8.90 -11.85 25.05
CA GLU A 139 -8.57 -12.46 26.35
C GLU A 139 -7.35 -13.39 26.35
N THR A 140 -6.75 -13.80 25.21
CA THR A 140 -5.61 -14.75 25.20
C THR A 140 -4.53 -14.58 24.11
N TYR A 141 -4.59 -13.57 23.24
CA TYR A 141 -3.63 -13.38 22.12
C TYR A 141 -2.86 -12.05 22.13
N THR A 142 -2.51 -11.56 23.32
CA THR A 142 -2.03 -10.18 23.53
C THR A 142 -0.50 -10.00 23.58
N SER A 143 0.32 -11.01 23.28
CA SER A 143 1.79 -10.87 23.42
C SER A 143 2.50 -10.18 22.25
N LEU A 144 1.93 -10.19 21.04
CA LEU A 144 2.53 -9.54 19.86
C LEU A 144 1.86 -8.20 19.55
N PRO A 145 2.57 -7.22 18.95
CA PRO A 145 1.93 -6.02 18.38
C PRO A 145 0.97 -6.38 17.24
N ALA A 146 -0.10 -5.60 17.05
CA ALA A 146 -1.10 -5.82 16.02
C ALA A 146 -0.50 -5.82 14.60
N GLN A 147 0.44 -4.92 14.32
CA GLN A 147 1.20 -4.83 13.06
C GLN A 147 1.91 -6.17 12.75
N THR A 148 2.54 -6.78 13.76
CA THR A 148 3.24 -8.07 13.61
C THR A 148 2.26 -9.19 13.24
N ARG A 149 1.07 -9.21 13.84
CA ARG A 149 0.03 -10.21 13.53
C ARG A 149 -0.51 -10.03 12.10
N ARG A 150 -0.76 -8.79 11.65
CA ARG A 150 -1.17 -8.50 10.27
C ARG A 150 -0.13 -8.99 9.25
N MET A 151 1.15 -8.66 9.48
CA MET A 151 2.25 -9.12 8.63
C MET A 151 2.31 -10.64 8.52
N MET A 152 2.14 -11.37 9.64
CA MET A 152 2.11 -12.83 9.63
C MET A 152 0.95 -13.39 8.79
N ALA A 153 -0.24 -12.79 8.87
CA ALA A 153 -1.39 -13.21 8.08
C ALA A 153 -1.13 -13.09 6.57
N TYR A 154 -0.56 -11.96 6.11
CA TYR A 154 -0.29 -11.73 4.69
C TYR A 154 0.90 -12.55 4.17
N LYS A 155 1.95 -12.70 4.99
CA LYS A 155 3.14 -13.48 4.66
C LYS A 155 2.83 -14.94 4.35
N ASN A 156 1.88 -15.54 5.06
CA ASN A 156 1.53 -16.96 4.87
C ASN A 156 0.88 -17.24 3.51
N ILE A 157 0.17 -16.25 2.95
CA ILE A 157 -0.46 -16.38 1.63
C ILE A 157 0.37 -15.76 0.50
N GLY A 158 1.30 -14.86 0.81
CA GLY A 158 2.18 -14.20 -0.15
C GLY A 158 1.45 -13.26 -1.12
N ILE A 159 0.24 -12.82 -0.77
CA ILE A 159 -0.64 -11.97 -1.57
C ILE A 159 -0.95 -10.71 -0.77
N GLY A 160 -0.92 -9.54 -1.40
CA GLY A 160 -1.39 -8.29 -0.81
C GLY A 160 -1.55 -7.18 -1.84
N ASP A 161 -2.37 -6.18 -1.51
CA ASP A 161 -2.59 -5.00 -2.34
C ASP A 161 -1.80 -3.80 -1.80
N CYS A 162 -2.08 -2.58 -2.26
CA CYS A 162 -1.40 -1.35 -1.82
C CYS A 162 -1.42 -1.17 -0.29
N ARG A 163 -2.54 -1.54 0.35
CA ARG A 163 -2.70 -1.50 1.81
C ARG A 163 -1.76 -2.45 2.53
N GLU A 164 -1.72 -3.73 2.14
CA GLU A 164 -0.84 -4.71 2.79
C GLU A 164 0.65 -4.43 2.52
N HIS A 165 0.99 -3.95 1.32
CA HIS A 165 2.36 -3.53 1.02
C HIS A 165 2.78 -2.37 1.92
N SER A 166 1.92 -1.36 2.07
CA SER A 166 2.18 -0.22 2.94
C SER A 166 2.31 -0.61 4.41
N ASP A 167 1.46 -1.50 4.91
CA ASP A 167 1.54 -2.02 6.28
C ASP A 167 2.89 -2.71 6.55
N ILE A 168 3.37 -3.54 5.62
CA ILE A 168 4.66 -4.23 5.75
C ILE A 168 5.84 -3.24 5.66
N VAL A 169 5.76 -2.24 4.79
CA VAL A 169 6.76 -1.16 4.74
C VAL A 169 6.78 -0.41 6.07
N PHE A 170 5.62 -0.04 6.59
CA PHE A 170 5.49 0.67 7.86
C PHE A 170 6.10 -0.17 8.99
N TYR A 171 5.74 -1.46 9.11
CA TYR A 171 6.35 -2.40 10.05
C TYR A 171 7.89 -2.45 9.93
N TYR A 172 8.43 -2.48 8.72
CA TYR A 172 9.88 -2.49 8.52
C TYR A 172 10.54 -1.21 9.06
N LEU A 173 9.92 -0.06 8.79
CA LEU A 173 10.44 1.23 9.24
C LEU A 173 10.33 1.41 10.76
N THR A 174 9.22 0.99 11.37
CA THR A 174 8.94 1.21 12.81
C THR A 174 9.52 0.13 13.72
N GLU A 175 9.64 -1.12 13.26
CA GLU A 175 10.10 -2.22 14.13
C GLU A 175 11.53 -2.66 13.81
N LYS A 176 11.99 -2.49 12.57
CA LYS A 176 13.32 -2.99 12.14
C LYS A 176 14.39 -1.93 11.94
N LYS A 177 14.03 -0.70 11.57
CA LYS A 177 15.01 0.34 11.25
C LYS A 177 14.97 1.52 12.20
N GLN A 178 13.80 1.94 12.70
CA GLN A 178 13.62 2.97 13.73
C GLN A 178 14.54 4.20 13.57
N THR A 179 14.61 4.78 12.36
CA THR A 179 15.56 5.86 12.07
C THR A 179 14.94 7.12 11.49
N VAL A 180 13.69 7.06 11.04
CA VAL A 180 13.06 8.17 10.33
C VAL A 180 11.57 8.21 10.63
N GLN A 181 11.01 9.41 10.71
CA GLN A 181 9.57 9.59 10.73
C GLN A 181 8.95 8.99 9.46
N CYS A 182 7.83 8.28 9.62
CA CYS A 182 7.05 7.82 8.49
C CYS A 182 5.55 7.89 8.79
N ASP A 183 4.76 8.11 7.75
CA ASP A 183 3.32 8.24 7.80
C ASP A 183 2.71 7.29 6.76
N TRP A 184 1.76 6.46 7.20
CA TRP A 184 0.96 5.62 6.32
C TRP A 184 -0.26 6.41 5.85
N LEU A 185 -0.28 6.73 4.56
CA LEU A 185 -1.34 7.51 3.93
C LEU A 185 -2.24 6.61 3.07
N GLY A 186 -3.53 6.91 3.13
CA GLY A 186 -4.54 6.46 2.18
C GLY A 186 -5.11 7.66 1.41
N SER A 187 -5.72 7.43 0.25
CA SER A 187 -6.51 8.47 -0.43
C SER A 187 -8.00 8.35 -0.12
N SER A 188 -8.68 9.49 -0.05
CA SER A 188 -10.14 9.60 -0.13
C SER A 188 -10.55 10.28 -1.44
N ASN A 189 -11.73 9.95 -1.95
CA ASN A 189 -12.16 10.24 -3.34
C ASN A 189 -11.22 9.62 -4.38
N GLY A 190 -10.97 8.33 -4.21
CA GLY A 190 -9.99 7.49 -4.91
C GLY A 190 -9.47 6.46 -3.91
N ASP A 191 -9.10 5.26 -4.35
CA ASP A 191 -8.49 4.25 -3.47
C ASP A 191 -6.99 4.23 -3.76
N HIS A 192 -6.12 4.21 -2.75
CA HIS A 192 -4.68 3.87 -2.84
C HIS A 192 -4.03 4.04 -1.47
N ALA A 193 -2.92 3.35 -1.23
CA ALA A 193 -2.15 3.51 0.00
C ALA A 193 -0.64 3.46 -0.27
N PHE A 194 0.12 4.31 0.43
CA PHE A 194 1.59 4.35 0.38
C PHE A 194 2.18 4.89 1.68
N ILE A 195 3.51 4.80 1.82
CA ILE A 195 4.23 5.36 2.97
C ILE A 195 4.95 6.64 2.58
N LEU A 196 4.76 7.69 3.36
CA LEU A 196 5.51 8.93 3.28
C LEU A 196 6.64 8.90 4.30
N ILE A 197 7.88 9.09 3.86
CA ILE A 197 9.09 9.01 4.68
C ILE A 197 9.73 10.38 4.82
N GLY A 198 10.04 10.77 6.05
CA GLY A 198 10.94 11.90 6.32
C GLY A 198 10.43 13.26 5.85
N ARG A 199 9.11 13.48 5.90
CA ARG A 199 8.51 14.81 5.70
C ARG A 199 8.98 15.81 6.75
N ASP A 200 8.81 17.10 6.46
CA ASP A 200 9.02 18.17 7.43
C ASP A 200 8.13 17.92 8.68
N PRO A 201 8.66 17.87 9.90
CA PRO A 201 7.87 17.61 11.11
C PRO A 201 6.72 18.59 11.32
N ALA A 202 6.86 19.83 10.85
CA ALA A 202 5.82 20.85 10.95
C ALA A 202 4.79 20.78 9.81
N SER A 203 4.99 19.91 8.82
CA SER A 203 4.07 19.76 7.70
C SER A 203 2.77 19.08 8.10
N ASP A 204 1.76 19.21 7.25
CA ASP A 204 0.51 18.46 7.34
C ASP A 204 0.64 17.20 6.46
N PRO A 205 0.57 15.98 7.04
CA PRO A 205 0.73 14.74 6.28
C PRO A 205 -0.35 14.57 5.19
N THR A 206 -1.50 15.25 5.30
CA THR A 206 -2.58 15.17 4.31
C THR A 206 -2.44 16.18 3.17
N LYS A 207 -1.44 17.07 3.22
CA LYS A 207 -1.23 18.13 2.22
C LYS A 207 0.14 17.99 1.55
N PRO A 208 0.20 17.37 0.34
CA PRO A 208 1.44 17.12 -0.38
C PRO A 208 2.36 18.33 -0.54
N ALA A 209 1.77 19.51 -0.76
CA ALA A 209 2.51 20.76 -0.93
C ALA A 209 3.32 21.19 0.30
N THR A 210 3.08 20.58 1.48
CA THR A 210 3.73 20.94 2.74
C THR A 210 4.83 19.96 3.16
N TRP A 211 4.94 18.78 2.55
CA TRP A 211 5.81 17.69 3.03
C TRP A 211 7.31 18.01 3.02
N GLY A 212 7.73 19.00 2.23
CA GLY A 212 9.11 19.46 2.19
C GLY A 212 10.02 18.63 1.27
N LYS A 213 11.16 19.23 0.90
CA LYS A 213 12.03 18.73 -0.19
C LYS A 213 12.75 17.39 0.06
N ASN A 214 12.77 16.93 1.31
CA ASN A 214 13.45 15.68 1.69
C ASN A 214 12.45 14.53 1.87
N ALA A 215 11.16 14.80 1.78
CA ALA A 215 10.14 13.78 1.89
C ALA A 215 10.26 12.78 0.72
N VAL A 216 9.98 11.52 0.99
CA VAL A 216 10.00 10.44 -0.01
C VAL A 216 8.68 9.69 0.01
N ILE A 217 8.08 9.50 -1.16
CA ILE A 217 6.99 8.56 -1.36
C ILE A 217 7.60 7.17 -1.52
N CYS A 218 7.10 6.22 -0.74
CA CYS A 218 7.45 4.81 -0.79
C CYS A 218 6.19 4.00 -1.08
N ASP A 219 5.95 3.72 -2.36
CA ASP A 219 4.87 2.89 -2.85
C ASP A 219 5.44 1.54 -3.31
N ALA A 220 5.51 0.60 -2.36
CA ALA A 220 6.06 -0.72 -2.59
C ALA A 220 5.19 -1.58 -3.52
N TRP A 221 3.89 -1.28 -3.61
CA TRP A 221 2.98 -1.99 -4.49
C TRP A 221 3.23 -1.56 -5.94
N ALA A 222 3.28 -0.25 -6.22
CA ALA A 222 3.57 0.27 -7.57
C ALA A 222 5.05 0.14 -7.97
N GLY A 223 5.95 -0.15 -7.03
CA GLY A 223 7.38 -0.17 -7.27
C GLY A 223 7.99 1.23 -7.41
N ILE A 224 7.39 2.24 -6.77
CA ILE A 224 7.78 3.65 -6.90
C ILE A 224 8.40 4.13 -5.59
N ILE A 225 9.66 4.57 -5.68
CA ILE A 225 10.33 5.35 -4.65
C ILE A 225 10.72 6.68 -5.29
N SER A 226 10.24 7.80 -4.73
CA SER A 226 10.47 9.12 -5.31
C SER A 226 10.54 10.20 -4.25
N PRO A 227 11.17 11.36 -4.53
CA PRO A 227 10.87 12.59 -3.81
C PRO A 227 9.36 12.82 -3.78
N ALA A 228 8.87 13.33 -2.66
CA ALA A 228 7.44 13.52 -2.46
C ALA A 228 6.96 14.80 -3.15
N ASP A 229 6.81 14.71 -4.47
CA ASP A 229 6.09 15.67 -5.29
C ASP A 229 4.77 15.06 -5.78
N GLN A 230 3.87 15.91 -6.29
CA GLN A 230 2.54 15.47 -6.73
C GLN A 230 2.55 14.61 -8.00
N GLN A 231 3.66 14.54 -8.74
CA GLN A 231 3.72 13.86 -10.05
C GLN A 231 3.87 12.34 -9.90
N HIS A 232 4.44 11.90 -8.78
CA HIS A 232 4.69 10.48 -8.51
C HIS A 232 3.61 9.84 -7.63
N ILE A 233 2.59 10.61 -7.25
CA ILE A 233 1.44 10.10 -6.52
C ILE A 233 0.48 9.45 -7.52
N LEU A 234 0.28 8.16 -7.36
CA LEU A 234 -0.73 7.40 -8.08
C LEU A 234 -2.01 7.28 -7.27
N THR A 235 -3.10 7.06 -7.99
CA THR A 235 -4.41 6.70 -7.44
C THR A 235 -4.85 5.40 -8.09
N TYR A 236 -5.68 4.61 -7.42
CA TYR A 236 -6.22 3.35 -7.92
C TYR A 236 -7.69 3.48 -8.25
N LYS A 237 -8.04 2.98 -9.44
CA LYS A 237 -9.43 2.81 -9.87
C LYS A 237 -9.59 1.47 -10.56
N GLU A 238 -10.84 1.00 -10.59
CA GLU A 238 -11.23 -0.22 -11.26
C GLU A 238 -12.06 0.06 -12.51
N PHE A 239 -11.88 -0.82 -13.48
CA PHE A 239 -12.59 -0.79 -14.75
C PHE A 239 -13.24 -2.15 -15.02
N TRP A 240 -14.57 -2.20 -15.06
CA TRP A 240 -15.29 -3.42 -15.44
C TRP A 240 -15.44 -3.50 -16.96
N SER A 241 -14.96 -4.60 -17.56
CA SER A 241 -15.24 -4.95 -18.95
C SER A 241 -16.45 -5.90 -19.02
N PRO A 242 -17.61 -5.45 -19.53
CA PRO A 242 -18.76 -6.33 -19.72
C PRO A 242 -18.55 -7.36 -20.84
N GLU A 243 -17.70 -7.06 -21.83
CA GLU A 243 -17.35 -7.97 -22.91
C GLU A 243 -16.52 -9.16 -22.40
N GLU A 244 -15.49 -8.88 -21.60
CA GLU A 244 -14.62 -9.92 -21.03
C GLU A 244 -15.13 -10.45 -19.67
N MET A 245 -16.20 -9.87 -19.12
CA MET A 245 -16.78 -10.22 -17.83
C MET A 245 -15.75 -10.24 -16.69
N ARG A 246 -14.89 -9.21 -16.64
CA ARG A 246 -13.79 -9.08 -15.66
C ARG A 246 -13.49 -7.62 -15.29
N VAL A 247 -12.79 -7.44 -14.17
CA VAL A 247 -12.24 -6.16 -13.73
C VAL A 247 -10.80 -6.00 -14.19
N TYR A 248 -10.44 -4.76 -14.51
CA TYR A 248 -9.09 -4.28 -14.75
C TYR A 248 -8.72 -3.21 -13.74
N SER A 249 -7.47 -3.25 -13.33
CA SER A 249 -6.85 -2.29 -12.42
C SER A 249 -6.23 -1.16 -13.22
N SER A 250 -6.47 0.09 -12.83
CA SER A 250 -5.96 1.30 -13.49
C SER A 250 -5.32 2.24 -12.48
N LEU A 251 -4.27 2.95 -12.91
CA LEU A 251 -3.51 3.89 -12.09
C LEU A 251 -3.50 5.30 -12.65
N PRO A 252 -4.61 6.06 -12.50
CA PRO A 252 -4.62 7.46 -12.86
C PRO A 252 -3.68 8.29 -11.97
N ILE A 253 -3.17 9.38 -12.54
CA ILE A 253 -2.34 10.37 -11.84
C ILE A 253 -3.21 11.10 -10.80
N TYR A 254 -2.61 11.38 -9.65
CA TYR A 254 -3.21 12.22 -8.62
C TYR A 254 -3.66 13.60 -9.15
N ASN A 255 -4.73 14.12 -8.55
CA ASN A 255 -5.35 15.38 -8.91
C ASN A 255 -5.74 16.11 -7.63
N ALA A 256 -4.99 17.15 -7.29
CA ALA A 256 -5.16 17.90 -6.05
C ALA A 256 -6.50 18.61 -5.90
N ASN A 257 -7.28 18.77 -6.98
CA ASN A 257 -8.61 19.37 -6.92
C ASN A 257 -9.70 18.37 -6.51
N TYR A 258 -9.41 17.07 -6.56
CA TYR A 258 -10.38 16.00 -6.37
C TYR A 258 -9.96 15.01 -5.27
N HIS A 259 -8.75 14.48 -5.40
CA HIS A 259 -8.20 13.49 -4.49
C HIS A 259 -7.72 14.14 -3.19
N GLN A 260 -8.11 13.54 -2.07
CA GLN A 260 -7.72 13.94 -0.73
C GLN A 260 -6.90 12.82 -0.08
N PHE A 261 -6.12 13.15 0.95
CA PHE A 261 -5.37 12.16 1.72
C PHE A 261 -5.92 12.05 3.12
N GLU A 262 -5.92 10.82 3.62
CA GLU A 262 -6.16 10.47 5.00
C GLU A 262 -4.91 9.82 5.60
N LEU A 263 -4.71 10.07 6.90
CA LEU A 263 -3.63 9.49 7.65
C LEU A 263 -4.15 8.25 8.39
N PHE A 264 -3.64 7.08 8.04
CA PHE A 264 -3.95 5.84 8.74
C PHE A 264 -3.14 5.69 10.02
N GLU A 265 -1.82 5.84 9.92
CA GLU A 265 -0.91 5.68 11.05
C GLU A 265 0.32 6.59 10.86
N SER A 266 0.92 7.06 11.96
CA SER A 266 2.13 7.88 11.94
C SER A 266 3.10 7.38 13.00
N ALA A 267 4.36 7.26 12.64
CA ALA A 267 5.46 6.97 13.55
C ALA A 267 6.42 8.15 13.55
N PRO A 268 6.57 8.87 14.68
CA PRO A 268 7.52 9.97 14.79
C PRO A 268 8.97 9.43 14.74
N THR A 269 9.92 10.31 14.46
CA THR A 269 11.34 9.97 14.60
C THR A 269 11.59 9.52 16.05
N PRO A 270 12.14 8.32 16.30
CA PRO A 270 12.32 7.84 17.66
C PRO A 270 13.27 8.74 18.43
N THR A 271 12.78 9.32 19.51
CA THR A 271 13.60 10.01 20.51
C THR A 271 14.09 8.97 21.53
N ASN A 272 15.37 8.57 21.44
CA ASN A 272 16.05 7.64 22.36
C ASN A 272 15.30 6.31 22.61
N THR A 273 15.59 5.30 21.79
CA THR A 273 15.17 3.91 22.00
C THR A 273 16.24 3.12 22.75
N THR A 274 15.83 2.33 23.75
CA THR A 274 16.69 1.38 24.44
C THR A 274 16.32 -0.02 23.95
N ALA A 275 17.29 -0.80 23.46
CA ALA A 275 17.05 -2.18 23.05
C ALA A 275 16.67 -3.03 24.28
N VAL A 276 15.61 -3.83 24.18
CA VAL A 276 15.20 -4.76 25.24
C VAL A 276 15.08 -6.15 24.65
N ASN A 277 15.73 -7.12 25.31
CA ASN A 277 15.61 -8.52 24.93
C ASN A 277 14.31 -9.10 25.50
N VAL A 278 13.43 -9.58 24.63
CA VAL A 278 12.21 -10.30 25.03
C VAL A 278 12.42 -11.79 24.76
N GLU A 279 12.46 -12.61 25.81
CA GLU A 279 12.45 -14.07 25.67
C GLU A 279 11.02 -14.55 25.48
N VAL A 280 10.71 -15.10 24.31
CA VAL A 280 9.44 -15.77 24.04
C VAL A 280 9.62 -17.25 24.38
N SER A 281 9.14 -17.70 25.55
CA SER A 281 9.11 -19.12 25.90
C SER A 281 7.70 -19.71 25.73
N GLY A 282 7.62 -20.80 24.97
CA GLY A 282 6.55 -21.80 25.01
C GLY A 282 5.12 -21.35 24.69
N MET A 283 4.75 -21.29 23.40
CA MET A 283 3.35 -21.50 22.98
C MET A 283 3.32 -22.51 21.83
N GLY A 284 2.92 -23.74 22.14
CA GLY A 284 2.90 -24.90 21.23
C GLY A 284 1.81 -24.88 20.16
N LEU A 285 1.71 -23.81 19.36
CA LEU A 285 0.70 -23.69 18.29
C LEU A 285 1.25 -23.16 16.96
N PHE A 286 2.55 -23.37 16.65
CA PHE A 286 3.13 -23.09 15.34
C PHE A 286 4.01 -24.24 14.84
N PRO A 287 4.19 -24.41 13.50
CA PRO A 287 5.05 -25.45 12.95
C PRO A 287 6.49 -25.35 13.49
N PRO A 288 7.20 -26.48 13.65
CA PRO A 288 8.38 -26.64 14.50
C PRO A 288 9.65 -25.83 14.12
N ALA A 289 9.59 -24.92 13.14
CA ALA A 289 10.75 -24.17 12.66
C ALA A 289 11.03 -22.84 13.41
N LEU A 290 10.26 -22.48 14.44
CA LEU A 290 10.41 -21.20 15.16
C LEU A 290 10.48 -21.31 16.69
N ASN A 291 10.38 -22.51 17.25
CA ASN A 291 10.70 -22.69 18.67
C ASN A 291 12.23 -22.49 18.83
N ASP A 292 12.62 -21.59 19.74
CA ASP A 292 13.99 -21.33 20.20
C ASP A 292 14.80 -20.21 19.51
N LYS A 293 14.18 -19.23 18.85
CA LYS A 293 14.89 -17.99 18.46
C LYS A 293 14.59 -16.85 19.44
N LYS A 294 15.64 -16.34 20.11
CA LYS A 294 15.61 -15.02 20.74
C LYS A 294 15.35 -13.97 19.65
N ILE A 295 14.31 -13.17 19.83
CA ILE A 295 14.01 -12.05 18.94
C ILE A 295 14.34 -10.78 19.71
N GLU A 296 15.33 -10.05 19.22
CA GLU A 296 15.64 -8.71 19.72
C GLU A 296 14.60 -7.75 19.15
N ILE A 297 13.89 -7.02 20.01
CA ILE A 297 12.83 -6.08 19.63
C ILE A 297 13.17 -4.74 20.30
N SER A 298 13.25 -3.67 19.52
CA SER A 298 13.46 -2.33 20.05
C SER A 298 12.11 -1.72 20.43
N LEU A 299 11.90 -1.46 21.72
CA LEU A 299 10.67 -0.88 22.24
C LEU A 299 10.90 0.59 22.67
N PRO A 300 9.91 1.48 22.51
CA PRO A 300 9.98 2.83 23.10
C PRO A 300 10.15 2.75 24.63
N GLN A 301 10.98 3.63 25.22
CA GLN A 301 11.25 3.62 26.67
C GLN A 301 9.97 3.71 27.53
N GLN A 302 8.93 4.38 27.02
CA GLN A 302 7.63 4.46 27.69
C GLN A 302 6.90 3.11 27.78
N VAL A 303 7.13 2.20 26.82
CA VAL A 303 6.61 0.83 26.82
C VAL A 303 7.45 -0.04 27.76
N VAL A 304 8.77 0.12 27.75
CA VAL A 304 9.68 -0.57 28.66
C VAL A 304 9.34 -0.27 30.13
N ASN A 305 9.07 0.99 30.46
CA ASN A 305 8.70 1.42 31.81
C ASN A 305 7.36 0.85 32.29
N LYS A 306 6.51 0.33 31.39
CA LYS A 306 5.25 -0.36 31.74
C LYS A 306 5.42 -1.88 31.88
N LEU A 307 6.54 -2.43 31.40
CA LEU A 307 6.87 -3.86 31.44
C LEU A 307 7.78 -4.24 32.63
N GLN A 308 8.32 -3.24 33.34
CA GLN A 308 9.05 -3.38 34.60
C GLN A 308 8.13 -3.18 35.80
#